data_AF-A0A849GZS8-F1
#
_entry.id   AF-A0A849GZS8-F1
#
_cell.length_a   1.000
_cell.length_b   1.000
_cell.length_c   1.000
_cell.angle_alpha   90.00
_cell.angle_beta   90.00
_cell.angle_gamma   90.00
#
_symmetry.space_group_name_H-M   'P 1'
#
loop_
_entity.id
_entity.type
_entity.pdbx_description
1 polymer ?
#
loop_
_entity_poly.entity_id
_entity_poly.type
_entity_poly.pdbx_seq_one_letter_code
_entity_poly.pdbx_strand_id
1 'polypeptide(L)'
;MVTNGKRARVGTALGTRGVTLIELLTVMVILSILAGIAMPKLRGAIIKAQAADVIGDLNAIKVAVLTYQSDNNAWPRDRGRGRVPPELVDYLPDGFTFQKDEYTLDYDNWSRRRRGPFNIGITFISRNQELGLTVLNMLGTNVWTNGRRKFTWIIDG
;
A
#
# COMPACT_ATOMS: atom_id res chain seq x y z
N MET A 1 14.46 -81.34 -34.44
CA MET A 1 13.14 -80.70 -34.56
C MET A 1 13.12 -79.48 -33.65
N VAL A 2 13.10 -78.28 -34.26
CA VAL A 2 12.53 -76.98 -33.84
C VAL A 2 12.59 -76.60 -32.33
N THR A 3 13.55 -75.76 -31.93
CA THR A 3 13.51 -74.30 -31.59
C THR A 3 12.95 -73.89 -30.22
N ASN A 4 13.73 -73.10 -29.48
CA ASN A 4 13.23 -72.01 -28.63
C ASN A 4 14.44 -71.14 -28.22
N GLY A 5 14.68 -69.94 -28.77
CA GLY A 5 13.81 -68.78 -28.64
C GLY A 5 14.42 -67.80 -27.63
N LYS A 6 15.66 -67.31 -27.89
CA LYS A 6 16.30 -66.28 -27.05
C LYS A 6 15.50 -64.98 -27.18
N ARG A 7 14.69 -64.65 -26.16
CA ARG A 7 13.97 -63.37 -26.07
C ARG A 7 14.97 -62.25 -25.81
N ALA A 8 15.22 -61.42 -26.82
CA ALA A 8 15.93 -60.16 -26.65
C ALA A 8 15.09 -59.21 -25.80
N ARG A 9 15.62 -58.77 -24.66
CA ARG A 9 15.02 -57.72 -23.85
C ARG A 9 15.31 -56.38 -24.52
N VAL A 10 14.31 -55.83 -25.21
CA VAL A 10 14.37 -54.43 -25.66
C VAL A 10 14.05 -53.54 -24.46
N GLY A 11 15.08 -53.17 -23.70
CA GLY A 11 14.99 -52.07 -22.74
C GLY A 11 15.16 -50.76 -23.49
N THR A 12 14.08 -49.98 -23.63
CA THR A 12 14.15 -48.62 -24.14
C THR A 12 14.83 -47.73 -23.10
N ALA A 13 16.11 -47.45 -23.30
CA ALA A 13 16.82 -46.44 -22.53
C ALA A 13 16.25 -45.05 -22.89
N LEU A 14 15.34 -44.53 -22.08
CA LEU A 14 14.99 -43.11 -22.09
C LEU A 14 16.23 -42.35 -21.58
N GLY A 15 17.02 -41.84 -22.51
CA GLY A 15 18.27 -41.15 -22.20
C GLY A 15 18.04 -39.97 -21.25
N THR A 16 18.67 -40.02 -20.08
CA THR A 16 18.80 -38.87 -19.18
C THR A 16 19.77 -37.86 -19.79
N ARG A 17 19.26 -36.77 -20.36
CA ARG A 17 20.08 -35.64 -20.80
C ARG A 17 20.56 -34.86 -19.57
N GLY A 18 21.88 -34.71 -19.41
CA GLY A 18 22.48 -33.85 -18.39
C GLY A 18 22.53 -32.40 -18.87
N VAL A 19 22.29 -31.46 -17.95
CA VAL A 19 22.44 -30.01 -18.18
C VAL A 19 23.92 -29.65 -18.11
N THR A 20 24.40 -28.80 -19.03
CA THR A 20 25.80 -28.35 -19.01
C THR A 20 26.02 -27.20 -18.05
N LEU A 21 27.24 -27.05 -17.52
CA LEU A 21 27.64 -25.90 -16.71
C LEU A 21 27.41 -24.58 -17.46
N ILE A 22 27.74 -24.53 -18.76
CA ILE A 22 27.60 -23.33 -19.57
C ILE A 22 26.11 -22.94 -19.81
N GLU A 23 25.21 -23.92 -19.93
CA GLU A 23 23.76 -23.64 -20.00
C GLU A 23 23.27 -22.99 -18.71
N LEU A 24 23.63 -23.53 -17.56
CA LEU A 24 23.21 -22.95 -16.29
C LEU A 24 23.80 -21.53 -16.10
N LEU A 25 25.06 -21.33 -16.48
CA LEU A 25 25.74 -20.04 -16.38
C LEU A 25 25.09 -18.95 -17.24
N THR A 26 24.81 -19.25 -18.51
CA THR A 26 24.18 -18.27 -19.42
C THR A 26 22.75 -17.93 -18.99
N VAL A 27 22.01 -18.90 -18.46
CA VAL A 27 20.66 -18.68 -17.91
C VAL A 27 20.72 -17.75 -16.70
N MET A 28 21.63 -17.99 -15.74
CA MET A 28 21.77 -17.13 -14.57
C MET A 28 22.19 -15.69 -14.95
N VAL A 29 23.07 -15.54 -15.94
CA VAL A 29 23.46 -14.23 -16.47
C VAL A 29 22.23 -13.49 -17.00
N ILE A 30 21.44 -14.10 -17.87
CA ILE A 30 20.25 -13.45 -18.44
C ILE A 30 19.21 -13.15 -17.35
N LEU A 31 18.96 -14.09 -16.42
CA LEU A 31 18.02 -13.87 -15.31
C LEU A 31 18.43 -12.71 -14.40
N SER A 32 19.72 -12.54 -14.13
CA SER A 32 20.21 -11.42 -13.31
C SER A 32 19.97 -10.05 -13.96
N ILE A 33 20.13 -9.96 -15.29
CA ILE A 33 19.86 -8.73 -16.05
C ILE A 33 18.36 -8.40 -16.02
N LEU A 34 17.50 -9.40 -16.26
CA LEU A 34 16.05 -9.23 -16.19
C LEU A 34 15.58 -8.81 -14.79
N ALA A 35 16.11 -9.47 -13.75
CA ALA A 35 15.79 -9.15 -12.36
C ALA A 35 16.21 -7.71 -11.99
N GLY A 36 17.38 -7.26 -12.47
CA GLY A 36 17.86 -5.90 -12.27
C GLY A 36 16.92 -4.82 -12.82
N ILE A 37 16.31 -5.05 -14.00
CA ILE A 37 15.35 -4.12 -14.61
C ILE A 37 13.98 -4.20 -13.93
N ALA A 38 13.56 -5.39 -13.50
CA ALA A 38 12.24 -5.62 -12.92
C ALA A 38 12.10 -5.06 -11.49
N MET A 39 13.14 -5.16 -10.66
CA MET A 39 13.04 -4.87 -9.23
C MET A 39 12.63 -3.41 -8.91
N PRO A 40 13.21 -2.36 -9.53
CA PRO A 40 12.80 -0.97 -9.26
C PRO A 40 11.35 -0.71 -9.69
N LYS A 41 10.91 -1.27 -10.82
CA LYS A 41 9.54 -1.13 -11.31
C LYS A 41 8.54 -1.77 -10.34
N LEU A 42 8.86 -2.96 -9.83
CA LEU A 42 8.02 -3.64 -8.85
C LEU A 42 7.90 -2.84 -7.55
N ARG A 43 9.03 -2.33 -7.02
CA ARG A 43 9.01 -1.49 -5.81
C ARG A 43 8.12 -0.25 -5.98
N GLY A 44 8.26 0.46 -7.10
CA GLY A 44 7.42 1.62 -7.38
C GLY A 44 5.93 1.27 -7.52
N ALA A 45 5.60 0.10 -8.10
CA ALA A 45 4.23 -0.37 -8.19
C ALA A 45 3.63 -0.69 -6.81
N ILE A 46 4.39 -1.35 -5.93
CA ILE A 46 3.96 -1.65 -4.55
C ILE A 46 3.67 -0.36 -3.78
N ILE A 47 4.57 0.63 -3.85
CA ILE A 47 4.40 1.90 -3.13
C ILE A 47 3.18 2.68 -3.65
N LYS A 48 2.92 2.64 -4.97
CA LYS A 48 1.71 3.24 -5.54
C LYS A 48 0.44 2.53 -5.10
N ALA A 49 0.46 1.21 -4.97
CA ALA A 49 -0.67 0.45 -4.45
C ALA A 49 -0.94 0.81 -2.98
N GLN A 50 0.11 0.83 -2.14
CA GLN A 50 0.00 1.28 -0.75
C GLN A 50 -0.53 2.72 -0.65
N ALA A 51 -0.07 3.62 -1.53
CA ALA A 51 -0.56 4.99 -1.57
C ALA A 51 -2.05 5.06 -1.95
N ALA A 52 -2.51 4.21 -2.88
CA ALA A 52 -3.93 4.12 -3.23
C ALA A 52 -4.77 3.64 -2.04
N ASP A 53 -4.30 2.65 -1.27
CA ASP A 53 -4.98 2.18 -0.05
C ASP A 53 -5.11 3.30 0.99
N VAL A 54 -4.03 4.06 1.21
CA VAL A 54 -4.05 5.24 2.09
C VAL A 54 -5.09 6.25 1.62
N ILE A 55 -5.13 6.55 0.33
CA ILE A 55 -6.10 7.50 -0.24
C ILE A 55 -7.52 6.99 -0.08
N GLY A 56 -7.75 5.67 -0.23
CA GLY A 56 -9.03 5.04 0.07
C GLY A 56 -9.49 5.29 1.50
N ASP A 57 -8.60 5.05 2.47
CA ASP A 57 -8.87 5.32 3.89
C ASP A 57 -9.11 6.80 4.17
N LEU A 58 -8.32 7.70 3.58
CA LEU A 58 -8.51 9.16 3.70
C LEU A 58 -9.86 9.60 3.14
N ASN A 59 -10.29 9.04 2.00
CA ASN A 59 -11.59 9.32 1.41
C ASN A 59 -12.73 8.81 2.30
N ALA A 60 -12.62 7.61 2.86
CA ALA A 60 -13.61 7.06 3.78
C ALA A 60 -13.81 7.99 4.99
N ILE A 61 -12.72 8.47 5.60
CA ILE A 61 -12.78 9.42 6.71
C ILE A 61 -13.37 10.76 6.25
N LYS A 62 -12.96 11.28 5.08
CA LYS A 62 -13.48 12.55 4.58
C LYS A 62 -15.00 12.50 4.38
N VAL A 63 -15.50 11.45 3.75
CA VAL A 63 -16.94 11.24 3.58
C VAL A 63 -17.61 11.16 4.95
N ALA A 64 -17.10 10.34 5.86
CA ALA A 64 -17.66 10.20 7.21
C ALA A 64 -17.73 11.54 7.98
N VAL A 65 -16.66 12.34 7.91
CA VAL A 65 -16.59 13.66 8.56
C VAL A 65 -17.60 14.65 7.96
N LEU A 66 -17.73 14.68 6.63
CA LEU A 66 -18.66 15.56 5.94
C LEU A 66 -20.11 15.14 6.18
N THR A 67 -20.41 13.84 6.21
CA THR A 67 -21.75 13.33 6.52
C THR A 67 -22.13 13.65 7.97
N TYR A 68 -21.24 13.40 8.94
CA TYR A 68 -21.48 13.78 10.34
C TYR A 68 -21.75 15.28 10.47
N GLN A 69 -20.98 16.12 9.77
CA GLN A 69 -21.15 17.58 9.82
C GLN A 69 -22.48 18.02 9.21
N SER A 70 -22.92 17.37 8.12
CA SER A 70 -24.24 17.59 7.52
C SER A 70 -25.37 17.23 8.49
N ASP A 71 -25.26 16.12 9.21
CA ASP A 71 -26.32 15.62 10.09
C ASP A 71 -26.41 16.38 11.41
N ASN A 72 -25.26 16.79 11.96
CA ASN A 72 -25.16 17.32 13.32
C ASN A 72 -24.83 18.82 13.36
N ASN A 73 -24.60 19.44 12.20
CA ASN A 73 -24.23 20.85 12.04
C ASN A 73 -23.00 21.25 12.90
N ALA A 74 -22.11 20.29 13.15
CA ALA A 74 -20.92 20.40 14.00
C ALA A 74 -19.81 19.47 13.52
N TRP A 75 -18.56 19.86 13.75
CA TRP A 75 -17.41 19.01 13.43
C TRP A 75 -17.11 18.00 14.56
N PRO A 76 -16.68 16.76 14.23
CA PRO A 76 -16.23 15.79 15.23
C PRO A 76 -15.11 16.33 16.12
N ARG A 77 -14.97 15.77 17.32
CA ARG A 77 -13.89 16.15 18.24
C ARG A 77 -12.62 15.40 17.88
N ASP A 78 -11.52 16.14 17.81
CA ASP A 78 -10.17 15.57 17.72
C ASP A 78 -9.88 14.71 18.98
N ARG A 79 -9.48 13.45 18.74
CA ARG A 79 -9.10 12.47 19.78
C ARG A 79 -7.59 12.17 19.78
N GLY A 80 -6.85 12.76 18.86
CA GLY A 80 -5.44 12.54 18.60
C GLY A 80 -5.16 11.26 17.81
N ARG A 81 -3.91 11.21 17.35
CA ARG A 81 -3.34 10.15 16.50
C ARG A 81 -3.78 8.74 16.88
N GLY A 82 -4.26 8.00 15.87
CA GLY A 82 -4.58 6.59 15.94
C GLY A 82 -5.89 6.29 16.67
N ARG A 83 -6.66 7.32 17.06
CA ARG A 83 -7.96 7.16 17.69
C ARG A 83 -9.06 7.62 16.74
N VAL A 84 -9.99 6.71 16.48
CA VAL A 84 -11.23 7.03 15.78
C VAL A 84 -12.09 7.89 16.71
N PRO A 85 -12.55 9.09 16.27
CA PRO A 85 -13.57 9.83 17.00
C PRO A 85 -14.84 8.97 17.14
N PRO A 86 -15.37 8.76 18.37
CA PRO A 86 -16.62 8.04 18.57
C PRO A 86 -17.77 8.55 17.69
N GLU A 87 -17.76 9.85 17.42
CA GLU A 87 -18.71 10.54 16.54
C GLU A 87 -18.70 10.05 15.08
N LEU A 88 -17.61 9.41 14.63
CA LEU A 88 -17.45 8.93 13.26
C LEU A 88 -17.69 7.43 13.10
N VAL A 89 -17.89 6.68 14.20
CA VAL A 89 -17.94 5.21 14.16
C VAL A 89 -19.07 4.72 13.25
N ASP A 90 -20.25 5.33 13.35
CA ASP A 90 -21.43 4.94 12.56
C ASP A 90 -21.36 5.38 11.09
N TYR A 91 -20.39 6.23 10.75
CA TYR A 91 -20.19 6.78 9.40
C TYR A 91 -19.03 6.12 8.66
N LEU A 92 -18.25 5.29 9.34
CA LEU A 92 -17.09 4.59 8.79
C LEU A 92 -17.44 3.14 8.45
N PRO A 93 -16.68 2.49 7.56
CA PRO A 93 -16.82 1.05 7.33
C PRO A 93 -16.65 0.23 8.62
N ASP A 94 -17.31 -0.93 8.68
CA ASP A 94 -17.19 -1.83 9.82
C ASP A 94 -15.72 -2.21 10.09
N GLY A 95 -15.32 -2.12 11.37
CA GLY A 95 -13.96 -2.44 11.79
C GLY A 95 -12.88 -1.43 11.36
N PHE A 96 -13.28 -0.26 10.84
CA PHE A 96 -12.31 0.77 10.44
C PHE A 96 -11.47 1.25 11.64
N THR A 97 -10.15 1.28 11.45
CA THR A 97 -9.18 1.68 12.46
C THR A 97 -8.22 2.73 11.92
N PHE A 98 -7.80 3.65 12.78
CA PHE A 98 -6.79 4.65 12.46
C PHE A 98 -5.37 4.13 12.71
N GLN A 99 -5.23 2.94 13.29
CA GLN A 99 -3.94 2.26 13.48
C GLN A 99 -3.81 1.15 12.43
N LYS A 100 -3.03 1.41 11.38
CA LYS A 100 -2.67 0.45 10.34
C LYS A 100 -1.21 0.02 10.54
N ASP A 101 -0.82 -1.08 9.91
CA ASP A 101 0.53 -1.63 10.09
C ASP A 101 1.62 -0.68 9.58
N GLU A 102 1.37 -0.02 8.44
CA GLU A 102 2.36 0.85 7.78
C GLU A 102 2.20 2.34 8.10
N TYR A 103 1.04 2.74 8.65
CA TYR A 103 0.71 4.13 8.91
C TYR A 103 -0.34 4.31 9.99
N THR A 104 -0.40 5.53 10.51
CA THR A 104 -1.41 5.93 11.47
C THR A 104 -2.14 7.16 10.95
N LEU A 105 -3.46 7.15 11.08
CA LEU A 105 -4.32 8.26 10.73
C LEU A 105 -4.63 9.10 11.97
N ASP A 106 -4.88 10.38 11.75
CA ASP A 106 -5.22 11.35 12.78
C ASP A 106 -6.25 12.31 12.18
N TYR A 107 -7.43 12.37 12.78
CA TYR A 107 -8.42 13.38 12.41
C TYR A 107 -8.15 14.62 13.25
N ASP A 108 -7.82 15.72 12.57
CA ASP A 108 -7.45 16.97 13.20
C ASP A 108 -8.60 17.98 13.12
N ASN A 109 -9.02 18.48 14.27
CA ASN A 109 -9.93 19.61 14.40
C ASN A 109 -9.25 20.74 15.19
N TRP A 110 -8.67 21.69 14.45
CA TRP A 110 -7.95 22.84 14.99
C TRP A 110 -8.80 24.11 15.12
N SER A 111 -10.11 24.03 14.90
CA SER A 111 -11.04 25.17 15.01
C SER A 111 -10.87 25.99 16.31
N ARG A 112 -10.52 25.32 17.42
CA ARG A 112 -10.32 25.97 18.73
C ARG A 112 -8.89 26.46 19.00
N ARG A 113 -7.90 25.99 18.25
CA ARG A 113 -6.47 26.23 18.52
C ARG A 113 -5.79 27.12 17.49
N ARG A 114 -6.51 27.61 16.46
CA ARG A 114 -6.02 28.42 15.32
C ARG A 114 -4.52 28.24 15.08
N ARG A 115 -4.15 27.01 14.71
CA ARG A 115 -2.75 26.58 14.53
C ARG A 115 -2.22 26.74 13.10
N GLY A 116 -3.03 27.29 12.20
CA GLY A 116 -2.70 27.46 10.79
C GLY A 116 -3.92 27.95 9.98
N PRO A 117 -3.81 28.00 8.64
CA PRO A 117 -4.86 28.48 7.73
C PRO A 117 -5.96 27.44 7.45
N PHE A 118 -6.09 26.40 8.28
CA PHE A 118 -7.08 25.35 8.11
C PHE A 118 -7.61 24.86 9.45
N ASN A 119 -8.90 24.55 9.48
CA ASN A 119 -9.61 24.14 10.69
C ASN A 119 -9.76 22.63 10.78
N ILE A 120 -9.99 21.93 9.66
CA ILE A 120 -10.27 20.50 9.64
C ILE A 120 -9.36 19.80 8.63
N GLY A 121 -8.75 18.70 9.06
CA GLY A 121 -7.93 17.88 8.17
C GLY A 121 -7.79 16.44 8.65
N ILE A 122 -7.23 15.60 7.78
CA ILE A 122 -6.85 14.23 8.10
C ILE A 122 -5.36 14.12 7.89
N THR A 123 -4.62 13.81 8.94
CA THR A 123 -3.17 13.58 8.88
C THR A 123 -2.88 12.09 8.78
N PHE A 124 -2.20 11.73 7.69
CA PHE A 124 -1.52 10.47 7.52
C PHE A 124 -0.10 10.56 8.07
N ILE A 125 0.28 9.62 8.94
CA ILE A 125 1.61 9.49 9.52
C ILE A 125 2.24 8.16 9.09
N SER A 126 3.31 8.23 8.30
CA SER A 126 4.12 7.04 7.95
C SER A 126 5.60 7.26 8.22
N ARG A 127 6.31 6.15 8.51
CA ARG A 127 7.77 6.11 8.59
C ARG A 127 8.43 5.99 7.21
N ASN A 128 7.68 5.56 6.21
CA ASN A 128 8.15 5.47 4.83
C ASN A 128 7.94 6.83 4.13
N GLN A 129 9.03 7.57 3.92
CA GLN A 129 8.98 8.87 3.29
C GLN A 129 8.55 8.79 1.82
N GLU A 130 8.94 7.74 1.10
CA GLU A 130 8.59 7.54 -0.30
C GLU A 130 7.08 7.32 -0.47
N LEU A 131 6.48 6.54 0.42
CA LEU A 131 5.02 6.38 0.49
C LEU A 131 4.33 7.72 0.74
N GLY A 132 4.79 8.49 1.75
CA GLY A 132 4.20 9.78 2.09
C GLY A 132 4.24 10.78 0.94
N LEU A 133 5.38 10.89 0.24
CA LEU A 133 5.52 11.74 -0.94
C LEU A 133 4.64 11.26 -2.10
N THR A 134 4.49 9.95 -2.28
CA THR A 134 3.64 9.37 -3.32
C THR A 134 2.17 9.70 -3.06
N VAL A 135 1.70 9.55 -1.82
CA VAL A 135 0.34 9.92 -1.42
C VAL A 135 0.08 11.41 -1.68
N LEU A 136 1.01 12.30 -1.27
CA LEU A 136 0.88 13.73 -1.54
C LEU A 136 0.75 14.03 -3.04
N ASN A 137 1.63 13.44 -3.86
CA ASN A 137 1.63 13.64 -5.30
C ASN A 137 0.33 13.16 -5.94
N MET A 138 -0.27 12.09 -5.42
CA MET A 138 -1.54 11.53 -5.91
C MET A 138 -2.77 12.33 -5.45
N LEU A 139 -2.75 12.90 -4.24
CA LEU A 139 -3.83 13.78 -3.73
C LEU A 139 -3.87 15.13 -4.45
N GLY A 140 -2.71 15.64 -4.90
CA GLY A 140 -2.60 16.85 -5.72
C GLY A 140 -2.68 18.15 -4.94
N THR A 141 -3.88 18.58 -4.52
CA THR A 141 -4.13 19.89 -3.89
C THR A 141 -4.63 19.76 -2.45
N ASN A 142 -4.67 20.88 -1.72
CA ASN A 142 -5.14 20.95 -0.33
C ASN A 142 -4.38 20.02 0.62
N VAL A 143 -3.07 19.87 0.39
CA VAL A 143 -2.20 19.05 1.22
C VAL A 143 -1.17 19.91 1.95
N TRP A 144 -0.83 19.51 3.16
CA TRP A 144 0.24 20.08 3.95
C TRP A 144 1.17 18.98 4.45
N THR A 145 2.46 19.26 4.59
CA THR A 145 3.41 18.30 5.18
C THR A 145 4.47 19.01 6.01
N ASN A 146 4.97 18.31 7.04
CA ASN A 146 6.16 18.74 7.77
C ASN A 146 7.48 18.32 7.10
N GLY A 147 7.43 17.76 5.89
CA GLY A 147 8.59 17.30 5.13
C GLY A 147 9.28 16.06 5.70
N ARG A 148 8.70 15.41 6.73
CA ARG A 148 9.30 14.24 7.39
C ARG A 148 8.37 13.05 7.41
N ARG A 149 7.27 13.15 8.14
CA ARG A 149 6.40 12.00 8.43
C ARG A 149 4.91 12.31 8.46
N LYS A 150 4.54 13.59 8.52
CA LYS A 150 3.14 14.02 8.62
C LYS A 150 2.72 14.59 7.28
N PHE A 151 1.60 14.09 6.79
CA PHE A 151 1.01 14.46 5.52
C PHE A 151 -0.48 14.67 5.76
N THR A 152 -0.93 15.91 5.71
CA THR A 152 -2.29 16.31 6.06
C THR A 152 -3.05 16.66 4.82
N TRP A 153 -4.24 16.07 4.65
CA TRP A 153 -5.21 16.49 3.66
C TRP A 153 -6.24 17.42 4.31
N ILE A 154 -6.35 18.64 3.80
CA ILE A 154 -7.21 19.69 4.32
C ILE A 154 -8.62 19.48 3.78
N ILE A 155 -9.59 19.39 4.70
CA ILE A 155 -11.01 19.29 4.38
C ILE A 155 -11.63 20.69 4.39
N ASP A 156 -11.31 21.49 5.41
CA ASP A 156 -11.89 22.82 5.61
C ASP A 156 -10.82 23.83 6.07
N GLY A 157 -10.84 25.01 5.44
CA GLY A 157 -9.90 26.12 5.57
C GLY A 157 -10.38 27.20 6.52
#